data_AF-A0A2Z6E1W8-F1
#
_entry.id   AF-A0A2Z6E1W8-F1
#
_cell.length_a   1.000
_cell.length_b   1.000
_cell.length_c   1.000
_cell.angle_alpha   90.00
_cell.angle_beta   90.00
_cell.angle_gamma   90.00
#
_symmetry.space_group_name_H-M   'P 1'
#
loop_
_entity.id
_entity.type
_entity.pdbx_description
1 polymer ?
#
loop_
_entity_poly.entity_id
_entity_poly.type
_entity_poly.pdbx_seq_one_letter_code
_entity_poly.pdbx_strand_id
1 'polypeptide(L)' 'MNFRIADTTLNSDTSRPFPKPKSGRIAVKVINHLGDEVMKVFKL' A
#
# COMPACT_ATOMS: atom_id res chain seq x y z
N MET A 1 3.04 1.27 -18.89
CA MET A 1 2.98 0.07 -18.03
C MET A 1 1.53 -0.14 -17.63
N ASN A 2 0.81 -1.04 -18.28
CA ASN A 2 -0.60 -1.30 -18.00
C ASN A 2 -0.72 -2.48 -17.05
N PHE A 3 -1.12 -2.22 -15.81
CA PHE A 3 -1.27 -3.25 -14.79
C PHE A 3 -2.64 -3.92 -14.96
N ARG A 4 -2.67 -5.12 -15.54
CA ARG A 4 -3.88 -5.96 -15.57
C ARG A 4 -3.93 -6.73 -14.25
N ILE A 5 -4.97 -6.50 -13.46
CA ILE A 5 -5.30 -7.29 -12.27
C ILE A 5 -6.22 -8.44 -12.70
N ALA A 6 -5.83 -9.67 -12.40
CA ALA A 6 -6.65 -10.87 -12.59
C ALA A 6 -7.48 -11.13 -11.32
N ASP A 7 -8.72 -11.59 -11.48
CA ASP A 7 -9.77 -11.62 -10.44
C ASP A 7 -9.39 -12.37 -9.14
N THR A 8 -8.47 -13.33 -9.20
CA THR A 8 -7.98 -14.06 -8.00
C THR A 8 -7.06 -13.23 -7.10
N THR A 9 -6.59 -12.07 -7.58
CA THR A 9 -5.68 -11.19 -6.83
C THR A 9 -6.38 -10.00 -6.18
N LEU A 10 -7.65 -9.79 -6.48
CA LEU A 10 -8.40 -8.62 -6.01
C LEU A 10 -8.69 -8.70 -4.51
N ASN A 11 -8.92 -9.90 -3.97
CA ASN A 11 -9.29 -10.14 -2.58
C ASN A 11 -8.18 -10.85 -1.78
N SER A 12 -6.90 -10.66 -2.16
CA SER A 12 -5.76 -11.24 -1.44
C SER A 12 -5.29 -10.30 -0.32
N ASP A 13 -5.00 -10.87 0.85
CA ASP A 13 -4.36 -10.22 2.00
C ASP A 13 -2.82 -10.15 1.88
N THR A 14 -2.25 -10.96 0.98
CA THR A 14 -0.82 -11.01 0.73
C THR A 14 -0.42 -9.96 -0.30
N SER A 15 0.36 -8.97 0.15
CA SER A 15 0.85 -7.90 -0.71
C SER A 15 1.85 -8.38 -1.76
N ARG A 16 1.89 -7.71 -2.92
CA ARG A 16 2.93 -7.94 -3.93
C ARG A 16 4.18 -7.11 -3.60
N PRO A 17 5.40 -7.65 -3.79
CA PRO A 17 6.62 -6.88 -3.62
C PRO A 17 6.67 -5.67 -4.57
N PHE A 18 7.25 -4.57 -4.12
CA PHE A 18 7.50 -3.38 -4.93
C PHE A 18 8.92 -2.83 -4.67
N PRO A 19 9.55 -2.15 -5.64
CA PRO A 19 10.87 -1.57 -5.46
C PRO A 19 10.89 -0.52 -4.35
N LYS A 20 11.98 -0.48 -3.57
CA LYS A 20 12.15 0.55 -2.53
C LYS A 20 12.12 1.96 -3.16
N PRO A 21 11.42 2.94 -2.54
CA PRO A 21 11.42 4.32 -3.02
C PRO A 21 12.82 4.94 -2.97
N LYS A 22 13.22 5.66 -4.02
CA LYS A 22 14.52 6.34 -4.08
C LYS A 22 14.76 7.33 -2.94
N SER A 23 13.69 7.94 -2.42
CA SER A 23 13.75 8.91 -1.32
C SER A 23 13.93 8.26 0.06
N GLY A 24 13.79 6.93 0.16
CA GLY A 24 13.78 6.20 1.43
C GLY A 24 12.62 6.57 2.33
N ARG A 25 11.56 7.22 1.82
CA ARG A 25 10.38 7.59 2.62
C ARG A 25 9.17 6.74 2.23
N ILE A 26 8.44 6.25 3.22
CA ILE A 26 7.20 5.51 3.05
C ILE A 26 6.09 6.27 3.79
N ALA A 27 5.01 6.59 3.09
CA ALA A 27 3.78 7.04 3.74
C ALA A 27 2.90 5.83 4.05
N VAL A 28 2.49 5.68 5.30
CA VAL A 28 1.54 4.67 5.74
C VAL A 28 0.23 5.37 6.06
N LYS A 29 -0.86 4.92 5.44
CA LYS A 29 -2.22 5.36 5.71
C LYS A 29 -2.96 4.22 6.39
N VAL A 30 -3.53 4.48 7.56
CA VAL A 30 -4.36 3.53 8.30
C VAL A 30 -5.76 4.10 8.31
N ILE A 31 -6.74 3.25 8.02
CA ILE A 31 -8.16 3.60 8.06
C ILE A 31 -8.82 2.56 8.96
N ASN A 32 -9.57 3.01 9.96
CA ASN A 32 -10.34 2.11 10.80
C ASN A 32 -11.70 1.81 10.15
N HIS A 33 -12.47 0.92 10.77
CA HIS A 33 -13.80 0.53 10.28
C HIS A 33 -14.88 1.62 10.46
N LEU A 34 -14.61 2.68 11.24
CA LEU A 34 -15.49 3.84 11.41
C LEU A 34 -15.23 4.91 10.34
N GLY A 35 -14.16 4.76 9.56
CA GLY A 35 -13.75 5.71 8.53
C GLY A 35 -12.74 6.76 9.00
N ASP A 36 -12.23 6.67 10.24
CA ASP A 36 -11.14 7.55 10.68
C ASP A 36 -9.86 7.19 9.95
N GLU A 37 -9.16 8.20 9.46
CA GLU A 37 -7.90 8.05 8.74
C GLU A 37 -6.75 8.70 9.49
N VAL A 38 -5.63 7.97 9.62
CA VAL A 38 -4.37 8.51 10.12
C VAL A 38 -3.27 8.25 9.11
N MET A 39 -2.42 9.24 8.87
CA MET A 39 -1.28 9.15 7.96
C MET A 39 0.02 9.47 8.68
N LYS A 40 1.06 8.65 8.44
CA LYS A 40 2.41 8.91 8.95
C LYS A 40 3.46 8.58 7.90
N VAL A 41 4.46 9.44 7.80
CA VAL A 41 5.63 9.21 6.94
C VAL A 41 6.77 8.64 7.78
N PHE A 42 7.32 7.53 7.32
CA PHE A 42 8.48 6.85 7.88
C PHE A 42 9.67 6.97 6.94
N LYS A 43 10.87 6.95 7.50
CA LYS A 43 12.12 6.84 6.75
C LYS A 43 12.65 5.41 6.92
N LEU A 44 12.98 4.76 5.81
CA LEU A 44 13.65 3.46 5.72
C LEU A 44 15.12 3.57 6.08
#